data_AF-A0A416SVG1-F1
#
_entry.id   AF-A0A416SVG1-F1
#
_cell.length_a   1.000
_cell.length_b   1.000
_cell.length_c   1.000
_cell.angle_alpha   90.00
_cell.angle_beta   90.00
_cell.angle_gamma   90.00
#
_symmetry.space_group_name_H-M   'P 1'
#
loop_
_entity.id
_entity.type
_entity.pdbx_description
1 polymer ?
#
loop_
_entity_poly.entity_id
_entity_poly.type
_entity_poly.pdbx_seq_one_letter_code
_entity_poly.pdbx_strand_id
1 'polypeptide(L)'
;MAVFRIEKTRDYTVMSNHHLKDRTLTLKSKGLLSMMLSLPDEWNYTTRGLAAICREGVDSIGAALKELEAHGYIRRTQLRDEKGKITDTEYVIYEMPQCEPPSSPGTPLPGTAKPYTENPDMGIPDTAEPCTENPAQLNTNQTKTDLSSTEISNPIQSNPPTPAGARMGTDRMGARECYREVILDNIEYSYLVQDSHIDREQLDEIVDLIVDTVCSARKVIRIAGDDYPAEVVKSRFMKLDSSHVQYVMDCMKDNTTYVRNIKKYLLAALYNAPTTINSYYSSLVQHDMYGDGQRGRG
;
A
#
# COMPACT_ATOMS: atom_id res chain seq x y z
N MET A 1 -30.70 23.61 -31.61
CA MET A 1 -29.33 23.49 -31.05
C MET A 1 -29.47 22.94 -29.65
N ALA A 2 -28.85 21.79 -29.36
CA ALA A 2 -28.83 21.25 -27.99
C ALA A 2 -27.71 21.94 -27.20
N VAL A 3 -28.03 22.48 -26.04
CA VAL A 3 -27.04 23.07 -25.13
C VAL A 3 -26.68 22.00 -24.09
N PHE A 4 -25.46 21.47 -24.17
CA PHE A 4 -24.92 20.58 -23.14
C PHE A 4 -24.34 21.43 -22.02
N ARG A 5 -24.91 21.30 -20.81
CA ARG A 5 -24.38 21.91 -19.59
C ARG A 5 -23.87 20.79 -18.71
N ILE A 6 -22.64 20.94 -18.21
CA ILE A 6 -22.02 19.99 -17.28
C ILE A 6 -22.04 20.65 -15.91
N GLU A 7 -22.90 20.18 -15.02
CA GLU A 7 -22.88 20.58 -13.61
C GLU A 7 -21.86 19.71 -12.87
N LYS A 8 -20.84 20.35 -12.30
CA LYS A 8 -19.86 19.67 -11.44
C LYS A 8 -20.26 19.90 -9.99
N THR A 9 -20.56 18.82 -9.27
CA THR A 9 -21.15 18.90 -7.93
C THR A 9 -20.17 18.55 -6.81
N ARG A 10 -19.24 17.60 -7.03
CA ARG A 10 -18.09 17.20 -6.17
C ARG A 10 -17.25 16.12 -6.91
N ASP A 11 -16.08 15.76 -6.38
CA ASP A 11 -15.23 14.63 -6.82
C ASP A 11 -14.85 14.60 -8.32
N TYR A 12 -14.45 15.76 -8.86
CA TYR A 12 -13.96 15.86 -10.23
C TYR A 12 -12.44 15.99 -10.28
N THR A 13 -11.83 15.41 -11.31
CA THR A 13 -10.40 15.57 -11.58
C THR A 13 -10.18 16.73 -12.55
N VAL A 14 -9.28 17.64 -12.19
CA VAL A 14 -8.73 18.62 -13.11
C VAL A 14 -7.44 18.03 -13.67
N MET A 15 -7.42 17.79 -14.97
CA MET A 15 -6.26 17.27 -15.69
C MET A 15 -6.09 18.05 -16.98
N SER A 16 -4.88 18.08 -17.51
CA SER A 16 -4.64 18.65 -18.84
C SER A 16 -5.44 17.94 -19.93
N ASN A 17 -5.87 18.69 -20.95
CA ASN A 17 -6.63 18.15 -22.08
C ASN A 17 -5.73 17.57 -23.20
N HIS A 18 -4.41 17.52 -22.99
CA HIS A 18 -3.45 17.15 -24.05
C HIS A 18 -3.70 15.74 -24.59
N HIS A 19 -3.72 14.71 -23.74
CA HIS A 19 -3.97 13.33 -24.16
C HIS A 19 -5.38 13.11 -24.72
N LEU A 20 -6.38 13.85 -24.22
CA LEU A 20 -7.75 13.77 -24.75
C LEU A 20 -7.83 14.24 -26.21
N LYS A 21 -7.00 15.21 -26.59
CA LYS A 21 -6.94 15.78 -27.94
C LYS A 21 -5.99 15.02 -28.88
N ASP A 22 -5.12 14.17 -28.35
CA ASP A 22 -4.17 13.40 -29.15
C ASP A 22 -4.90 12.41 -30.09
N ARG A 23 -4.69 12.51 -31.40
CA ARG A 23 -5.34 11.63 -32.38
C ARG A 23 -4.63 10.29 -32.55
N THR A 24 -3.42 10.16 -32.01
CA THR A 24 -2.60 8.94 -32.09
C THR A 24 -3.01 7.89 -31.06
N LEU A 25 -3.66 8.31 -29.97
CA LEU A 25 -4.15 7.43 -28.92
C LEU A 25 -5.56 6.89 -29.18
N THR A 26 -5.75 5.60 -28.90
CA THR A 26 -7.08 4.99 -28.82
C THR A 26 -7.91 5.58 -27.69
N LEU A 27 -9.24 5.55 -27.83
CA LEU A 27 -10.16 5.98 -26.76
C LEU A 27 -9.94 5.21 -25.45
N LYS A 28 -9.55 3.94 -25.55
CA LYS A 28 -9.21 3.09 -24.42
C LYS A 28 -7.98 3.61 -23.68
N SER A 29 -6.91 3.94 -24.41
CA SER A 29 -5.68 4.50 -23.84
C SER A 29 -5.91 5.90 -23.26
N LYS A 30 -6.74 6.74 -23.91
CA LYS A 30 -7.17 8.02 -23.35
C LYS A 30 -7.95 7.87 -22.05
N GLY A 31 -8.91 6.94 -22.01
CA GLY A 31 -9.70 6.65 -20.82
C GLY A 31 -8.82 6.13 -19.69
N LEU A 32 -7.91 5.20 -19.99
CA LEU A 32 -6.97 4.65 -19.03
C LEU A 32 -6.04 5.71 -18.47
N LEU A 33 -5.44 6.55 -19.31
CA LEU A 33 -4.57 7.64 -18.85
C LEU A 33 -5.34 8.66 -18.00
N SER A 34 -6.56 9.02 -18.38
CA SER A 34 -7.41 9.92 -17.59
C SER A 34 -7.74 9.33 -16.22
N MET A 35 -8.02 8.02 -16.17
CA MET A 35 -8.26 7.30 -14.93
C MET A 35 -6.98 7.26 -14.08
N MET A 36 -5.82 7.03 -14.69
CA MET A 36 -4.55 7.01 -13.97
C MET A 36 -4.22 8.38 -13.37
N LEU A 37 -4.49 9.47 -14.07
CA LEU A 37 -4.31 10.84 -13.56
C LEU A 37 -5.35 11.25 -12.51
N SER A 38 -6.47 10.54 -12.39
CA SER A 38 -7.47 10.79 -11.35
C SER A 38 -7.25 9.98 -10.07
N LEU A 39 -6.30 9.05 -10.09
CA LEU A 39 -5.98 8.18 -8.95
C LEU A 39 -4.86 8.81 -8.10
N PRO A 40 -4.79 8.49 -6.80
CA PRO A 40 -3.70 8.96 -5.95
C PRO A 40 -2.37 8.29 -6.33
N ASP A 41 -1.26 8.95 -6.03
CA ASP A 41 0.10 8.47 -6.34
C ASP A 41 0.40 7.10 -5.72
N GLU A 42 -0.17 6.78 -4.55
CA GLU A 42 0.02 5.48 -3.89
C GLU A 42 -0.87 4.34 -4.45
N TRP A 43 -1.58 4.59 -5.55
CA TRP A 43 -2.40 3.56 -6.19
C TRP A 43 -1.55 2.44 -6.80
N ASN A 44 -2.11 1.23 -6.86
CA ASN A 44 -1.45 0.10 -7.52
C ASN A 44 -1.60 0.21 -9.05
N TYR A 45 -0.65 0.88 -9.69
CA TYR A 45 -0.58 1.07 -11.16
C TYR A 45 -0.11 -0.16 -11.94
N THR A 46 0.02 -1.33 -11.29
CA THR A 46 0.25 -2.57 -12.04
C THR A 46 -0.93 -2.89 -12.96
N THR A 47 -0.66 -3.67 -14.01
CA THR A 47 -1.68 -4.12 -14.97
C THR A 47 -2.88 -4.78 -14.29
N ARG A 48 -2.63 -5.57 -13.23
CA ARG A 48 -3.68 -6.23 -12.44
C ARG A 48 -4.43 -5.24 -11.54
N GLY A 49 -3.73 -4.27 -10.95
CA GLY A 49 -4.36 -3.23 -10.12
C GLY A 49 -5.31 -2.35 -10.94
N LEU A 50 -4.89 -1.93 -12.12
CA LEU A 50 -5.72 -1.16 -13.05
C LEU A 50 -6.89 -1.99 -13.60
N ALA A 51 -6.67 -3.26 -13.95
CA ALA A 51 -7.75 -4.14 -14.38
C ALA A 51 -8.80 -4.41 -13.29
N ALA A 52 -8.47 -4.27 -12.01
CA ALA A 52 -9.41 -4.51 -10.92
C ALA A 52 -10.48 -3.39 -10.78
N ILE A 53 -10.21 -2.20 -11.32
CA ILE A 53 -11.11 -1.04 -11.28
C ILE A 53 -11.74 -0.72 -12.64
N CYS A 54 -11.25 -1.35 -13.70
CA CYS A 54 -11.76 -1.23 -15.06
C CYS A 54 -12.66 -2.42 -15.41
N ARG A 55 -13.59 -2.25 -16.36
CA ARG A 55 -14.37 -3.39 -16.88
C ARG A 55 -13.57 -4.22 -17.88
N GLU A 56 -12.48 -3.65 -18.38
CA GLU A 56 -11.53 -4.25 -19.29
C GLU A 56 -10.67 -5.32 -18.61
N GLY A 57 -10.41 -6.41 -19.33
CA GLY A 57 -9.51 -7.48 -18.85
C GLY A 57 -8.03 -7.05 -18.82
N VAL A 58 -7.23 -7.83 -18.09
CA VAL A 58 -5.79 -7.59 -17.88
C VAL A 58 -5.03 -7.40 -19.20
N ASP A 59 -5.35 -8.19 -20.23
CA ASP A 59 -4.70 -8.10 -21.55
C ASP A 59 -5.03 -6.78 -22.27
N SER A 60 -6.28 -6.32 -22.13
CA SER A 60 -6.75 -5.06 -22.71
C SER A 60 -6.08 -3.85 -22.04
N ILE A 61 -5.92 -3.89 -20.72
CA ILE A 61 -5.18 -2.88 -19.96
C ILE A 61 -3.69 -2.91 -20.32
N GLY A 62 -3.11 -4.12 -20.44
CA GLY A 62 -1.71 -4.28 -20.83
C GLY A 62 -1.42 -3.73 -22.24
N ALA A 63 -2.33 -3.93 -23.19
CA ALA A 63 -2.22 -3.35 -24.52
C ALA A 63 -2.29 -1.81 -24.49
N ALA A 64 -3.20 -1.23 -23.70
CA ALA A 64 -3.32 0.21 -23.55
C ALA A 64 -2.08 0.84 -22.88
N LEU A 65 -1.50 0.19 -21.86
CA LEU A 65 -0.25 0.67 -21.24
C LEU A 65 0.92 0.66 -22.23
N LYS A 66 1.04 -0.38 -23.07
CA LYS A 66 2.07 -0.42 -24.12
C LYS A 66 1.89 0.70 -25.15
N GLU A 67 0.65 1.00 -25.52
CA GLU A 67 0.35 2.12 -26.42
C GLU A 67 0.76 3.46 -25.79
N LEU A 68 0.43 3.69 -24.52
CA LEU A 68 0.81 4.90 -23.80
C LEU A 68 2.33 5.03 -23.61
N GLU A 69 3.03 3.93 -23.38
CA GLU A 69 4.51 3.88 -23.33
C GLU A 69 5.11 4.24 -24.70
N ALA A 70 4.58 3.68 -25.78
CA ALA A 70 5.05 3.96 -27.14
C ALA A 70 4.87 5.43 -27.56
N HIS A 71 3.83 6.10 -27.04
CA HIS A 71 3.55 7.52 -27.32
C HIS A 71 4.16 8.46 -26.27
N GLY A 72 4.96 7.95 -25.32
CA GLY A 72 5.71 8.76 -24.36
C GLY A 72 4.90 9.34 -23.20
N TYR A 73 3.68 8.84 -22.98
CA TYR A 73 2.84 9.25 -21.83
C TYR A 73 3.17 8.48 -20.55
N ILE A 74 3.79 7.30 -20.69
CA ILE A 74 4.17 6.46 -19.55
C ILE A 74 5.62 6.03 -19.72
N ARG A 75 6.38 6.08 -18.63
CA ARG A 75 7.68 5.42 -18.51
C ARG A 75 7.60 4.33 -17.47
N ARG A 76 8.10 3.14 -17.81
CA ARG A 76 8.14 1.99 -16.90
C ARG A 76 9.58 1.63 -16.56
N THR A 77 9.93 1.69 -15.29
CA THR A 77 11.24 1.28 -14.77
C THR A 77 11.08 -0.01 -13.97
N GLN A 78 11.76 -1.08 -14.37
CA GLN A 78 11.74 -2.35 -13.65
C GLN A 78 12.98 -2.47 -12.78
N LEU A 79 12.80 -2.56 -11.46
CA LEU A 79 13.88 -2.85 -10.53
C LEU A 79 14.10 -4.37 -10.51
N ARG A 80 15.34 -4.80 -10.71
CA ARG A 80 15.73 -6.21 -10.64
C ARG A 80 16.60 -6.44 -9.41
N ASP A 81 16.38 -7.57 -8.75
CA ASP A 81 17.23 -8.07 -7.67
C ASP A 81 18.60 -8.52 -8.22
N GLU A 82 19.57 -8.74 -7.32
CA GLU A 82 20.89 -9.31 -7.61
C GLU A 82 20.80 -10.68 -8.30
N LYS A 83 19.66 -11.38 -8.13
CA LYS A 83 19.34 -12.66 -8.78
C LYS A 83 18.64 -12.51 -10.14
N GLY A 84 18.53 -11.29 -10.67
CA GLY A 84 17.89 -10.98 -11.96
C GLY A 84 16.36 -11.03 -11.96
N LYS A 85 15.73 -11.27 -10.81
CA LYS A 85 14.26 -11.30 -10.67
C LYS A 85 13.72 -9.88 -10.61
N ILE A 86 12.62 -9.60 -11.30
CA ILE A 86 11.94 -8.31 -11.20
C ILE A 86 11.35 -8.18 -9.79
N THR A 87 11.86 -7.23 -9.02
CA THR A 87 11.48 -6.95 -7.63
C THR A 87 10.40 -5.90 -7.57
N ASP A 88 10.50 -4.87 -8.42
CA ASP A 88 9.55 -3.76 -8.43
C ASP A 88 9.35 -3.20 -9.85
N THR A 89 8.23 -2.53 -10.08
CA THR A 89 7.95 -1.84 -11.33
C THR A 89 7.37 -0.47 -11.03
N GLU A 90 8.15 0.55 -11.32
CA GLU A 90 7.79 1.94 -11.16
C GLU A 90 7.21 2.49 -12.46
N TYR A 91 6.11 3.23 -12.36
CA TYR A 91 5.46 3.90 -13.48
C TYR A 91 5.53 5.40 -13.25
N VAL A 92 6.11 6.14 -14.21
CA VAL A 92 6.03 7.59 -14.26
C VAL A 92 5.03 7.96 -15.34
N ILE A 93 4.00 8.71 -14.97
CA ILE A 93 2.87 9.08 -15.83
C ILE A 93 2.99 10.57 -16.13
N TYR A 94 2.88 10.94 -17.40
CA TYR A 94 3.02 12.32 -17.84
C TYR A 94 1.70 12.81 -18.45
N GLU A 95 1.31 14.04 -18.11
CA GLU A 95 0.17 14.71 -18.76
C GLU A 95 0.45 15.11 -20.22
N MET A 96 1.73 15.23 -20.57
CA MET A 96 2.22 15.54 -21.91
C MET A 96 3.26 14.51 -22.34
N PRO A 97 3.25 14.10 -23.62
CA PRO A 97 4.17 13.08 -24.11
C PRO A 97 5.60 13.58 -23.99
N GLN A 98 6.47 12.75 -23.41
CA GLN A 98 7.90 13.05 -23.29
C GLN A 98 8.61 12.62 -24.58
N CYS A 99 9.22 13.57 -25.27
CA CYS A 99 10.13 13.30 -26.38
C CYS A 99 11.50 12.90 -25.82
N GLU A 100 11.66 11.67 -25.32
CA GLU A 100 13.01 11.15 -25.02
C GLU A 100 13.54 10.28 -26.17
N PRO A 101 14.80 10.47 -26.60
CA PRO A 101 15.43 9.58 -27.57
C PRO A 101 15.67 8.19 -26.95
N PRO A 102 15.51 7.09 -27.71
CA PRO A 102 15.71 5.74 -27.20
C PRO A 102 17.19 5.53 -26.88
N SER A 103 17.56 5.69 -25.61
CA SER A 103 18.90 5.37 -25.13
C SER A 103 18.94 3.90 -24.70
N SER A 104 19.54 3.07 -25.53
CA SER A 104 19.93 1.66 -25.31
C SER A 104 21.42 1.59 -24.87
N PRO A 105 21.94 0.50 -24.23
CA PRO A 105 21.60 -0.90 -24.52
C PRO A 105 21.35 -1.86 -23.34
N GLY A 106 20.43 -2.82 -23.55
CA GLY A 106 20.69 -4.22 -23.22
C GLY A 106 19.74 -4.96 -22.26
N THR A 107 18.58 -5.41 -22.72
CA THR A 107 18.26 -6.87 -22.67
C THR A 107 17.21 -7.20 -23.74
N PRO A 108 17.38 -8.23 -24.59
CA PRO A 108 16.48 -8.50 -25.72
C PRO A 108 15.10 -8.98 -25.24
N LEU A 109 14.04 -8.53 -25.92
CA LEU A 109 12.78 -9.27 -25.92
C LEU A 109 13.05 -10.69 -26.48
N PRO A 110 12.62 -11.77 -25.82
CA PRO A 110 12.56 -13.06 -26.50
C PRO A 110 11.47 -12.98 -27.57
N GLY A 111 11.91 -12.85 -28.81
CA GLY A 111 11.09 -13.03 -29.99
C GLY A 111 10.63 -14.47 -30.08
N THR A 112 9.36 -14.64 -30.39
CA THR A 112 8.75 -15.91 -30.79
C THR A 112 9.36 -16.36 -32.12
N ALA A 113 10.54 -16.97 -32.08
CA ALA A 113 11.11 -17.70 -33.19
C ALA A 113 10.66 -19.16 -33.10
N LYS A 114 9.75 -19.54 -34.01
CA LYS A 114 9.48 -20.94 -34.36
C LYS A 114 10.79 -21.61 -34.77
N PRO A 115 11.16 -22.77 -34.22
CA PRO A 115 12.13 -23.63 -34.88
C PRO A 115 11.36 -24.50 -35.89
N TYR A 116 11.55 -24.19 -37.16
CA TYR A 116 11.61 -25.18 -38.22
C TYR A 116 12.94 -25.94 -38.05
N THR A 117 12.90 -27.27 -38.18
CA THR A 117 13.72 -28.04 -39.14
C THR A 117 13.92 -29.49 -38.65
N GLU A 118 13.46 -30.39 -39.53
CA GLU A 118 13.88 -31.78 -39.82
C GLU A 118 13.82 -32.88 -38.74
N ASN A 119 12.82 -33.75 -38.95
CA ASN A 119 12.87 -35.20 -39.01
C ASN A 119 14.20 -35.89 -38.63
N PRO A 120 14.06 -36.97 -37.84
CA PRO A 120 14.49 -38.28 -38.30
C PRO A 120 13.30 -39.24 -38.40
N ASP A 121 13.21 -39.85 -39.56
CA ASP A 121 12.34 -40.96 -39.93
C ASP A 121 12.72 -42.23 -39.14
N MET A 122 11.75 -42.84 -38.45
CA MET A 122 11.52 -44.30 -38.48
C MET A 122 10.34 -44.72 -37.59
N GLY A 123 9.36 -45.38 -38.20
CA GLY A 123 8.68 -46.54 -37.61
C GLY A 123 7.30 -46.30 -36.98
N ILE A 124 6.26 -46.39 -37.82
CA ILE A 124 4.88 -46.68 -37.41
C ILE A 124 4.83 -48.13 -36.88
N PRO A 125 4.06 -48.38 -35.81
CA PRO A 125 2.97 -49.35 -35.97
C PRO A 125 1.64 -48.89 -35.37
N ASP A 126 0.63 -49.46 -35.98
CA ASP A 126 -0.80 -49.17 -35.94
C ASP A 126 -1.54 -49.53 -34.64
N THR A 127 -2.68 -48.84 -34.48
CA THR A 127 -3.97 -49.34 -33.96
C THR A 127 -4.10 -49.70 -32.47
N ALA A 128 -4.88 -48.88 -31.74
CA ALA A 128 -6.22 -49.25 -31.21
C ALA A 128 -6.65 -48.28 -30.10
N GLU A 129 -7.78 -47.59 -30.28
CA GLU A 129 -8.63 -47.25 -29.13
C GLU A 129 -9.24 -48.54 -28.57
N PRO A 130 -9.44 -48.64 -27.25
CA PRO A 130 -10.81 -48.45 -26.77
C PRO A 130 -10.97 -47.82 -25.36
N CYS A 131 -12.03 -47.02 -25.26
CA CYS A 131 -13.10 -47.01 -24.24
C CYS A 131 -12.79 -47.09 -22.71
N THR A 132 -13.29 -46.06 -22.01
CA THR A 132 -14.19 -46.11 -20.83
C THR A 132 -13.68 -46.73 -19.51
N GLU A 133 -13.51 -45.91 -18.46
CA GLU A 133 -14.31 -45.98 -17.20
C GLU A 133 -13.90 -44.87 -16.20
N ASN A 134 -14.89 -44.34 -15.49
CA ASN A 134 -14.82 -43.46 -14.33
C ASN A 134 -15.24 -44.32 -13.11
N PRO A 135 -15.30 -43.83 -11.86
CA PRO A 135 -14.34 -43.19 -10.96
C PRO A 135 -14.03 -44.10 -9.73
N ALA A 136 -13.06 -43.75 -8.88
CA ALA A 136 -12.96 -44.34 -7.53
C ALA A 136 -12.67 -43.27 -6.46
N GLN A 137 -13.63 -43.13 -5.54
CA GLN A 137 -13.53 -42.45 -4.26
C GLN A 137 -12.88 -43.37 -3.21
N LEU A 138 -12.11 -42.79 -2.28
CA LEU A 138 -11.94 -43.17 -0.86
C LEU A 138 -11.05 -42.07 -0.22
N ASN A 139 -11.52 -41.17 0.65
CA ASN A 139 -11.87 -41.35 2.09
C ASN A 139 -10.85 -42.24 2.82
N THR A 140 -10.29 -41.97 4.00
CA THR A 140 -10.38 -40.97 5.08
C THR A 140 -9.13 -41.23 5.94
N ASN A 141 -8.62 -40.28 6.74
CA ASN A 141 -8.21 -40.54 8.13
C ASN A 141 -7.84 -39.23 8.85
N GLN A 142 -8.69 -38.89 9.82
CA GLN A 142 -8.48 -37.92 10.87
C GLN A 142 -7.57 -38.50 11.96
N THR A 143 -6.79 -37.64 12.61
CA THR A 143 -6.52 -37.76 14.05
C THR A 143 -6.57 -36.37 14.70
N LYS A 144 -7.53 -36.22 15.62
CA LYS A 144 -7.55 -35.30 16.78
C LYS A 144 -6.37 -35.67 17.70
N THR A 145 -5.80 -34.84 18.59
CA THR A 145 -6.28 -34.09 19.76
C THR A 145 -5.04 -33.27 20.22
N ASP A 146 -5.01 -32.17 20.97
CA ASP A 146 -5.74 -31.88 22.20
C ASP A 146 -5.63 -30.39 22.59
N LEU A 147 -6.70 -29.91 23.20
CA LEU A 147 -6.83 -28.61 23.84
C LEU A 147 -6.46 -28.76 25.32
N SER A 148 -5.72 -27.82 25.89
CA SER A 148 -5.74 -27.60 27.34
C SER A 148 -6.14 -26.15 27.62
N SER A 149 -7.37 -26.05 28.08
CA SER A 149 -8.04 -24.92 28.69
C SER A 149 -7.42 -24.51 30.03
N THR A 150 -7.39 -23.20 30.29
CA THR A 150 -7.50 -22.66 31.66
C THR A 150 -8.49 -21.49 31.63
N GLU A 151 -9.70 -21.81 32.06
CA GLU A 151 -10.76 -20.95 32.59
C GLU A 151 -10.27 -20.19 33.86
N ILE A 152 -10.78 -19.08 34.38
CA ILE A 152 -11.91 -18.13 34.17
C ILE A 152 -11.62 -16.97 35.14
N SER A 153 -11.86 -15.71 34.77
CA SER A 153 -12.73 -14.75 35.53
C SER A 153 -12.76 -13.34 34.89
N ASN A 154 -14.00 -12.90 34.62
CA ASN A 154 -14.47 -11.67 33.95
C ASN A 154 -14.42 -10.43 34.88
N PRO A 155 -15.08 -9.27 34.57
CA PRO A 155 -15.17 -8.46 33.35
C PRO A 155 -14.89 -6.96 33.63
N ILE A 156 -14.26 -6.22 32.71
CA ILE A 156 -14.53 -4.78 32.56
C ILE A 156 -14.71 -4.49 31.07
N GLN A 157 -15.96 -4.26 30.70
CA GLN A 157 -16.39 -3.97 29.34
C GLN A 157 -16.28 -2.46 29.11
N SER A 158 -15.16 -2.03 28.52
CA SER A 158 -14.96 -0.64 28.08
C SER A 158 -14.65 -0.60 26.58
N ASN A 159 -15.47 -1.28 25.77
CA ASN A 159 -15.55 -1.02 24.33
C ASN A 159 -16.89 -0.35 24.05
N PRO A 160 -16.94 0.77 23.30
CA PRO A 160 -18.19 1.32 22.82
C PRO A 160 -18.85 0.32 21.85
N PRO A 161 -20.20 0.30 21.77
CA PRO A 161 -20.92 -0.75 21.05
C PRO A 161 -20.74 -0.62 19.54
N THR A 162 -20.39 -1.74 18.90
CA THR A 162 -20.43 -1.92 17.44
C THR A 162 -21.89 -1.90 16.98
N PRO A 163 -22.29 -1.04 16.01
CA PRO A 163 -23.65 -1.06 15.48
C PRO A 163 -23.82 -2.28 14.57
N ALA A 164 -24.47 -3.32 15.09
CA ALA A 164 -24.93 -4.45 14.29
C ALA A 164 -26.29 -4.10 13.66
N GLY A 165 -26.31 -4.01 12.32
CA GLY A 165 -27.51 -4.27 11.52
C GLY A 165 -28.32 -3.07 11.02
N ALA A 166 -27.78 -2.33 10.05
CA ALA A 166 -28.60 -1.62 9.08
C ALA A 166 -27.91 -1.62 7.70
N ARG A 167 -28.40 -2.46 6.78
CA ARG A 167 -28.09 -2.34 5.36
C ARG A 167 -28.83 -1.11 4.81
N MET A 168 -28.16 0.03 4.76
CA MET A 168 -28.52 1.15 3.87
C MET A 168 -27.28 2.06 3.78
N GLY A 169 -26.73 2.22 2.58
CA GLY A 169 -25.49 2.98 2.36
C GLY A 169 -25.65 4.45 2.73
N THR A 170 -25.00 4.85 3.82
CA THR A 170 -24.83 6.25 4.19
C THR A 170 -23.60 6.37 5.10
N ASP A 171 -22.69 7.29 4.73
CA ASP A 171 -21.72 7.96 5.61
C ASP A 171 -20.35 7.31 5.93
N ARG A 172 -19.53 7.05 4.89
CA ARG A 172 -18.09 6.78 5.07
C ARG A 172 -17.31 8.02 5.53
N MET A 173 -17.87 9.22 5.32
CA MET A 173 -17.31 10.50 5.75
C MET A 173 -17.42 10.66 7.27
N GLY A 174 -18.57 10.31 7.85
CA GLY A 174 -18.77 10.31 9.30
C GLY A 174 -17.90 9.30 10.06
N ALA A 175 -17.63 8.12 9.49
CA ALA A 175 -16.80 7.11 10.17
C ALA A 175 -15.34 7.56 10.35
N ARG A 176 -14.76 8.22 9.34
CA ARG A 176 -13.40 8.77 9.43
C ARG A 176 -13.33 9.90 10.45
N GLU A 177 -14.31 10.79 10.44
CA GLU A 177 -14.37 11.92 11.39
C GLU A 177 -14.49 11.41 12.82
N CYS A 178 -15.30 10.38 13.07
CA CYS A 178 -15.40 9.73 14.38
C CYS A 178 -14.06 9.16 14.85
N TYR A 179 -13.31 8.47 13.98
CA TYR A 179 -11.96 8.03 14.34
C TYR A 179 -11.00 9.20 14.58
N ARG A 180 -11.10 10.27 13.80
CA ARG A 180 -10.31 11.49 13.99
C ARG A 180 -10.56 12.09 15.37
N GLU A 181 -11.81 12.28 15.76
CA GLU A 181 -12.18 12.80 17.07
C GLU A 181 -11.64 11.92 18.21
N VAL A 182 -11.80 10.60 18.11
CA VAL A 182 -11.27 9.67 19.12
C VAL A 182 -9.75 9.72 19.20
N ILE A 183 -9.06 9.80 18.07
CA ILE A 183 -7.59 9.91 18.04
C ILE A 183 -7.13 11.23 18.64
N LEU A 184 -7.79 12.35 18.31
CA LEU A 184 -7.46 13.67 18.86
C LEU A 184 -7.64 13.72 20.38
N ASP A 185 -8.67 13.06 20.91
CA ASP A 185 -8.91 12.93 22.35
C ASP A 185 -7.84 12.05 23.00
N ASN A 186 -7.57 10.87 22.45
CA ASN A 186 -6.59 9.92 22.98
C ASN A 186 -5.19 10.53 23.09
N ILE A 187 -4.75 11.26 22.06
CA ILE A 187 -3.43 11.91 22.06
C ILE A 187 -3.41 13.25 22.78
N GLU A 188 -4.53 13.67 23.36
CA GLU A 188 -4.68 14.94 24.06
C GLU A 188 -4.24 16.13 23.20
N TYR A 189 -4.60 16.13 21.90
CA TYR A 189 -4.10 17.06 20.89
C TYR A 189 -4.21 18.54 21.31
N SER A 190 -5.31 18.90 22.00
CA SER A 190 -5.54 20.25 22.49
C SER A 190 -4.47 20.77 23.45
N TYR A 191 -3.78 19.88 24.17
CA TYR A 191 -2.65 20.24 25.04
C TYR A 191 -1.33 20.25 24.27
N LEU A 192 -1.11 19.30 23.36
CA LEU A 192 0.12 19.24 22.55
C LEU A 192 0.31 20.52 21.70
N VAL A 193 -0.77 21.09 21.15
CA VAL A 193 -0.69 22.33 20.35
C VAL A 193 -0.33 23.56 21.18
N GLN A 194 -0.48 23.50 22.51
CA GLN A 194 -0.11 24.61 23.40
C GLN A 194 1.39 24.63 23.72
N ASP A 195 2.10 23.52 23.52
CA ASP A 195 3.53 23.44 23.75
C ASP A 195 4.31 24.12 22.61
N SER A 196 5.07 25.16 22.95
CA SER A 196 5.90 25.89 21.99
C SER A 196 7.02 25.06 21.35
N HIS A 197 7.37 23.90 21.93
CA HIS A 197 8.41 23.02 21.40
C HIS A 197 7.89 22.03 20.35
N ILE A 198 6.56 21.94 20.19
CA ILE A 198 5.90 21.04 19.25
C ILE A 198 5.60 21.81 17.96
N ASP A 199 6.11 21.28 16.85
CA ASP A 199 5.74 21.78 15.53
C ASP A 199 4.32 21.33 15.19
N ARG A 200 3.42 22.30 15.01
CA ARG A 200 2.00 22.03 14.77
C ARG A 200 1.75 21.36 13.42
N GLU A 201 2.47 21.73 12.38
CA GLU A 201 2.29 21.14 11.05
C GLU A 201 2.69 19.66 11.09
N GLN A 202 3.81 19.35 11.73
CA GLN A 202 4.27 17.97 11.92
C GLN A 202 3.32 17.16 12.84
N LEU A 203 2.75 17.77 13.87
CA LEU A 203 1.72 17.12 14.70
C LEU A 203 0.48 16.78 13.88
N ASP A 204 0.00 17.71 13.06
CA ASP A 204 -1.15 17.50 12.17
C ASP A 204 -0.88 16.35 11.17
N GLU A 205 0.32 16.29 10.61
CA GLU A 205 0.75 15.18 9.74
C GLU A 205 0.74 13.83 10.46
N ILE A 206 1.21 13.77 11.71
CA ILE A 206 1.17 12.55 12.53
C ILE A 206 -0.27 12.11 12.79
N VAL A 207 -1.16 13.05 13.14
CA VAL A 207 -2.58 12.74 13.36
C VAL A 207 -3.20 12.15 12.10
N ASP A 208 -3.00 12.79 10.95
CA ASP A 208 -3.52 12.31 9.68
C ASP A 208 -2.99 10.90 9.34
N LEU A 209 -1.71 10.63 9.61
CA LEU A 209 -1.11 9.31 9.44
C LEU A 209 -1.73 8.25 10.36
N ILE A 210 -2.00 8.57 11.63
CA ILE A 210 -2.67 7.66 12.57
C ILE A 210 -4.09 7.37 12.08
N VAL A 211 -4.85 8.40 11.71
CA VAL A 211 -6.23 8.26 11.19
C VAL A 211 -6.26 7.42 9.92
N ASP A 212 -5.36 7.67 8.97
CA ASP A 212 -5.24 6.89 7.73
C ASP A 212 -4.93 5.42 8.00
N THR A 213 -4.05 5.16 8.97
CA THR A 213 -3.67 3.81 9.37
C THR A 213 -4.86 3.08 9.99
N VAL A 214 -5.60 3.74 10.88
CA VAL A 214 -6.78 3.15 11.54
C VAL A 214 -7.92 2.92 10.55
N CYS A 215 -8.12 3.85 9.62
CA CYS A 215 -9.16 3.78 8.60
C CYS A 215 -8.81 2.86 7.41
N SER A 216 -7.64 2.22 7.43
CA SER A 216 -7.18 1.37 6.34
C SER A 216 -8.13 0.19 6.09
N ALA A 217 -8.53 0.04 4.82
CA ALA A 217 -9.34 -1.11 4.36
C ALA A 217 -8.48 -2.36 4.04
N ARG A 218 -7.15 -2.26 4.16
CA ARG A 218 -6.25 -3.39 3.92
C ARG A 218 -6.44 -4.45 5.00
N LYS A 219 -6.25 -5.73 4.65
CA LYS A 219 -6.27 -6.84 5.63
C LYS A 219 -4.95 -6.97 6.40
N VAL A 220 -3.86 -6.50 5.81
CA VAL A 220 -2.50 -6.59 6.33
C VAL A 220 -1.81 -5.25 6.10
N ILE A 221 -1.04 -4.80 7.08
CA ILE A 221 -0.24 -3.57 7.04
C ILE A 221 1.21 -3.96 7.34
N ARG A 222 2.13 -3.49 6.50
CA ARG A 222 3.56 -3.77 6.65
C ARG A 222 4.21 -2.69 7.51
N ILE A 223 4.78 -3.09 8.64
CA ILE A 223 5.43 -2.21 9.62
C ILE A 223 6.87 -2.68 9.82
N ALA A 224 7.84 -1.77 9.66
CA ALA A 224 9.28 -2.06 9.83
C ALA A 224 9.81 -3.28 9.03
N GLY A 225 9.13 -3.69 7.95
CA GLY A 225 9.51 -4.86 7.15
C GLY A 225 8.81 -6.16 7.54
N ASP A 226 7.84 -6.13 8.46
CA ASP A 226 7.00 -7.28 8.81
C ASP A 226 5.53 -7.02 8.49
N ASP A 227 4.81 -8.08 8.14
CA ASP A 227 3.40 -8.02 7.76
C ASP A 227 2.52 -8.33 8.98
N TYR A 228 1.74 -7.35 9.41
CA TYR A 228 0.82 -7.49 10.55
C TYR A 228 -0.63 -7.49 10.09
N PRO A 229 -1.53 -8.29 10.71
CA PRO A 229 -2.97 -8.14 10.49
C PRO A 229 -3.40 -6.71 10.80
N ALA A 230 -4.20 -6.11 9.92
CA ALA A 230 -4.58 -4.71 10.04
C ALA A 230 -5.28 -4.42 11.37
N GLU A 231 -6.11 -5.33 11.87
CA GLU A 231 -6.80 -5.18 13.16
C GLU A 231 -5.83 -5.08 14.36
N VAL A 232 -4.67 -5.75 14.30
CA VAL A 232 -3.64 -5.64 15.34
C VAL A 232 -2.99 -4.25 15.29
N VAL A 233 -2.70 -3.75 14.08
CA VAL A 233 -2.14 -2.42 13.90
C VAL A 233 -3.14 -1.35 14.35
N LYS A 234 -4.41 -1.45 13.92
CA LYS A 234 -5.49 -0.55 14.37
C LYS A 234 -5.61 -0.53 15.88
N SER A 235 -5.67 -1.70 16.52
CA SER A 235 -5.77 -1.79 17.99
C SER A 235 -4.58 -1.12 18.69
N ARG A 236 -3.37 -1.18 18.11
CA ARG A 236 -2.20 -0.53 18.68
C ARG A 236 -2.21 0.98 18.48
N PHE A 237 -2.56 1.46 17.30
CA PHE A 237 -2.67 2.89 16.99
C PHE A 237 -3.78 3.57 17.80
N MET A 238 -4.90 2.89 18.04
CA MET A 238 -5.99 3.40 18.89
C MET A 238 -5.61 3.52 20.38
N LYS A 239 -4.44 3.02 20.80
CA LYS A 239 -3.92 3.13 22.17
C LYS A 239 -2.80 4.17 22.30
N LEU A 240 -2.47 4.89 21.24
CA LEU A 240 -1.51 5.98 21.31
C LEU A 240 -2.10 7.12 22.15
N ASP A 241 -1.23 7.73 22.95
CA ASP A 241 -1.53 8.89 23.78
C ASP A 241 -0.51 10.01 23.55
N SER A 242 -0.65 11.13 24.26
CA SER A 242 0.23 12.30 24.15
C SER A 242 1.71 11.96 24.33
N SER A 243 2.04 11.10 25.28
CA SER A 243 3.42 10.70 25.57
C SER A 243 4.08 9.98 24.39
N HIS A 244 3.34 9.10 23.71
CA HIS A 244 3.83 8.39 22.53
C HIS A 244 4.10 9.33 21.36
N VAL A 245 3.21 10.29 21.13
CA VAL A 245 3.36 11.28 20.05
C VAL A 245 4.56 12.18 20.32
N GLN A 246 4.70 12.68 21.56
CA GLN A 246 5.85 13.50 21.96
C GLN A 246 7.17 12.73 21.79
N TYR A 247 7.24 11.47 22.23
CA TYR A 247 8.41 10.62 22.03
C TYR A 247 8.81 10.47 20.55
N VAL A 248 7.84 10.28 19.65
CA VAL A 248 8.11 10.18 18.22
C VAL A 248 8.61 11.51 17.64
N MET A 249 8.05 12.62 18.09
CA MET A 249 8.48 13.97 17.69
C MET A 249 9.92 14.27 18.16
N ASP A 250 10.26 13.92 19.40
CA ASP A 250 11.62 14.02 19.94
C ASP A 250 12.59 13.19 19.11
N CYS A 251 12.24 11.94 18.81
CA CYS A 251 13.04 11.06 17.95
C CYS A 251 13.26 11.66 16.56
N MET A 252 12.25 12.32 15.98
CA MET A 252 12.36 12.98 14.69
C MET A 252 13.30 14.18 14.72
N LYS A 253 13.21 14.98 15.78
CA LYS A 253 14.02 16.19 15.97
C LYS A 253 15.50 15.86 16.19
N ASP A 254 15.78 14.81 16.95
CA ASP A 254 17.15 14.40 17.28
C ASP A 254 17.79 13.49 16.21
N ASN A 255 17.00 13.06 15.21
CA ASN A 255 17.51 12.20 14.16
C ASN A 255 18.44 12.96 13.20
N THR A 256 19.71 12.59 13.24
CA THR A 256 20.76 13.15 12.35
C THR A 256 20.90 12.41 11.02
N THR A 257 20.20 11.29 10.85
CA THR A 257 20.29 10.45 9.65
C THR A 257 19.19 10.79 8.66
N TYR A 258 19.54 10.87 7.38
CA TYR A 258 18.59 11.14 6.31
C TYR A 258 17.53 10.02 6.17
N VAL A 259 16.27 10.39 6.32
CA VAL A 259 15.13 9.47 6.19
C VAL A 259 14.61 9.47 4.74
N ARG A 260 14.87 8.40 3.99
CA ARG A 260 14.45 8.26 2.58
C ARG A 260 12.93 8.19 2.39
N ASN A 261 12.21 7.61 3.35
CA ASN A 261 10.76 7.48 3.31
C ASN A 261 10.17 7.83 4.67
N ILE A 262 9.78 9.10 4.81
CA ILE A 262 9.31 9.66 6.08
C ILE A 262 8.04 8.98 6.59
N LYS A 263 7.06 8.70 5.73
CA LYS A 263 5.82 8.03 6.11
C LYS A 263 6.08 6.64 6.72
N LYS A 264 6.92 5.82 6.08
CA LYS A 264 7.26 4.48 6.59
C LYS A 264 8.03 4.53 7.91
N TYR A 265 8.91 5.52 8.06
CA TYR A 265 9.65 5.74 9.31
C TYR A 265 8.69 6.10 10.45
N LEU A 266 7.86 7.12 10.26
CA LEU A 266 6.89 7.56 11.27
C LEU A 266 5.91 6.45 11.64
N LEU A 267 5.40 5.71 10.65
CA LEU A 267 4.50 4.59 10.88
C LEU A 267 5.15 3.50 11.75
N ALA A 268 6.43 3.20 11.52
CA ALA A 268 7.18 2.24 12.34
C ALA A 268 7.46 2.80 13.75
N ALA A 269 7.83 4.08 13.85
CA ALA A 269 8.08 4.74 15.14
C ALA A 269 6.81 4.76 16.01
N LEU A 270 5.68 5.20 15.46
CA LEU A 270 4.38 5.22 16.14
C LEU A 270 3.93 3.81 16.57
N TYR A 271 4.08 2.80 15.71
CA TYR A 271 3.71 1.43 16.06
C TYR A 271 4.56 0.84 17.20
N ASN A 272 5.82 1.27 17.31
CA ASN A 272 6.76 0.79 18.32
C ASN A 272 6.76 1.64 19.60
N ALA A 273 6.26 2.87 19.54
CA ALA A 273 6.31 3.83 20.64
C ALA A 273 5.82 3.25 21.99
N PRO A 274 4.66 2.56 22.09
CA PRO A 274 4.21 1.99 23.37
C PRO A 274 5.15 0.94 23.98
N THR A 275 6.01 0.35 23.17
CA THR A 275 6.96 -0.68 23.61
C THR A 275 8.36 -0.13 23.86
N THR A 276 8.71 1.04 23.30
CA THR A 276 10.08 1.57 23.34
C THR A 276 10.23 2.83 24.17
N ILE A 277 9.16 3.61 24.40
CA ILE A 277 9.21 4.91 25.06
C ILE A 277 9.84 4.87 26.47
N ASN A 278 9.44 3.90 27.29
CA ASN A 278 9.95 3.77 28.67
C ASN A 278 11.45 3.47 28.70
N SER A 279 11.91 2.56 27.84
CA SER A 279 13.33 2.20 27.72
C SER A 279 14.16 3.37 27.19
N TYR A 280 13.61 4.16 26.27
CA TYR A 280 14.26 5.35 25.73
C TYR A 280 14.49 6.39 26.83
N TYR A 281 13.44 6.85 27.52
CA TYR A 281 13.60 7.89 28.54
C TYR A 281 14.40 7.40 29.75
N SER A 282 14.28 6.13 30.14
CA SER A 282 15.14 5.55 31.20
C SER A 282 16.63 5.61 30.81
N SER A 283 16.94 5.28 29.55
CA SER A 283 18.31 5.33 29.03
C SER A 283 18.83 6.76 28.92
N LEU A 284 17.97 7.70 28.52
CA LEU A 284 18.31 9.13 28.41
C LEU A 284 18.62 9.73 29.78
N VAL A 285 17.76 9.49 30.78
CA VAL A 285 18.01 9.95 32.16
C VAL A 285 19.30 9.34 32.72
N GLN A 286 19.56 8.06 32.47
CA GLN A 286 20.79 7.42 32.92
C GLN A 286 22.03 8.02 32.25
N HIS A 287 21.95 8.34 30.96
CA HIS A 287 23.01 9.02 30.24
C HIS A 287 23.25 10.43 30.80
N ASP A 288 22.21 11.20 31.10
CA ASP A 288 22.37 12.57 31.61
C ASP A 288 22.87 12.60 33.07
N MET A 289 22.49 11.61 33.88
CA MET A 289 22.92 11.51 35.28
C MET A 289 24.33 10.93 35.45
N TYR A 290 24.76 10.03 34.55
CA TYR A 290 26.00 9.24 34.73
C TYR A 290 26.95 9.20 33.52
N GLY A 291 26.52 9.67 32.35
CA GLY A 291 27.22 9.54 31.06
C GLY A 291 28.43 10.47 30.89
N ASP A 292 28.50 11.58 31.64
CA ASP A 292 29.61 12.54 31.56
C ASP A 292 30.89 12.09 32.29
N GLY A 293 30.89 10.93 32.95
CA GLY A 293 31.96 10.50 33.87
C GLY A 293 33.03 9.54 33.34
N GLN A 294 32.85 8.87 32.19
CA GLN A 294 33.80 7.84 31.73
C GLN A 294 34.02 7.79 30.21
N ARG A 295 34.47 8.90 29.63
CA ARG A 295 35.20 8.89 28.35
C ARG A 295 36.58 9.54 28.51
N GLY A 296 37.36 9.00 29.43
CA GLY A 296 38.75 9.39 29.62
C GLY A 296 39.52 8.33 30.42
N ARG A 297 40.43 7.65 29.73
CA ARG A 297 41.41 6.64 30.18
C ARG A 297 40.96 5.18 30.12
N GLY A 298 41.50 4.51 29.10
CA GLY A 298 41.55 3.07 28.88
C GLY A 298 42.22 2.83 27.55
#